data_AF-A0A8C7BV94-F1
#
_entry.id   AF-A0A8C7BV94-F1
#
_cell.length_a   1.000
_cell.length_b   1.000
_cell.length_c   1.000
_cell.angle_alpha   90.00
_cell.angle_beta   90.00
_cell.angle_gamma   90.00
#
_symmetry.space_group_name_H-M   'P 1'
#
loop_
_entity.id
_entity.type
_entity.pdbx_description
1 polymer ?
#
loop_
_entity_poly.entity_id
_entity_poly.type
_entity_poly.pdbx_seq_one_letter_code
_entity_poly.pdbx_strand_id
1 'polypeptide(L)' 'MACAASRSPDDQDRFICIYPAYLNNKKTIAEGRRIPISKAVENPTATAIQDVCSAVGLNVFLEKNKMYSREWNRDN' A
#
# COMPACT_ATOMS: atom_id res chain seq x y z
N MET A 1 26.73 -16.53 -8.12
CA MET A 1 26.95 -16.07 -6.74
C MET A 1 25.79 -15.18 -6.34
N ALA A 2 24.92 -15.63 -5.43
CA ALA A 2 23.92 -14.75 -4.84
C ALA A 2 24.55 -14.11 -3.60
N CYS A 3 24.82 -12.81 -3.64
CA CYS A 3 25.13 -12.06 -2.40
C CYS A 3 23.92 -12.18 -1.47
N ALA A 4 24.14 -12.64 -0.25
CA ALA A 4 23.11 -12.60 0.78
C ALA A 4 22.88 -11.12 1.14
N ALA A 5 21.88 -10.49 0.53
CA ALA A 5 21.44 -9.16 0.91
C ALA A 5 21.08 -9.15 2.41
N SER A 6 21.29 -8.00 3.06
CA SER A 6 20.79 -7.77 4.42
C SER A 6 19.30 -8.10 4.49
N ARG A 7 18.88 -8.61 5.65
CA ARG A 7 17.48 -8.98 5.94
C ARG A 7 16.98 -8.22 7.16
N SER A 8 17.59 -7.09 7.47
CA SER A 8 17.18 -6.28 8.60
C SER A 8 15.80 -5.68 8.27
N PRO A 9 14.88 -5.57 9.25
CA PRO A 9 13.57 -4.96 9.00
C PRO A 9 13.64 -3.49 8.57
N ASP A 10 14.75 -2.81 8.86
CA ASP A 10 15.07 -1.45 8.44
C ASP A 10 15.54 -1.34 6.97
N ASP A 11 15.87 -2.45 6.31
CA ASP A 11 16.10 -2.47 4.87
C ASP A 11 14.79 -2.10 4.13
N GLN A 12 14.84 -1.14 3.20
CA GLN A 12 13.63 -0.67 2.48
C GLN A 12 12.89 -1.80 1.75
N ASP A 13 13.63 -2.78 1.20
CA ASP A 13 13.06 -3.95 0.51
C ASP A 13 12.25 -4.88 1.45
N ARG A 14 12.37 -4.67 2.76
CA ARG A 14 11.66 -5.43 3.81
C ARG A 14 10.46 -4.68 4.37
N PHE A 15 10.19 -3.46 3.92
CA PHE A 15 9.04 -2.68 4.37
C PHE A 15 7.73 -3.34 3.96
N ILE A 16 6.68 -3.06 4.73
CA ILE A 16 5.34 -3.52 4.40
C ILE A 16 4.76 -2.71 3.23
N CYS A 17 4.09 -3.39 2.31
CA CYS A 17 3.42 -2.74 1.19
C CYS A 17 1.93 -2.49 1.51
N ILE A 18 1.46 -1.27 1.26
CA ILE A 18 0.05 -0.91 1.37
C ILE A 18 -0.42 -0.37 0.02
N TYR A 19 -1.36 -1.08 -0.62
CA TYR A 19 -2.03 -0.58 -1.82
C TYR A 19 -3.34 0.10 -1.46
N PRO A 20 -3.77 1.16 -2.19
CA PRO A 20 -5.04 1.83 -1.93
C PRO A 20 -6.25 0.89 -1.95
N ALA A 21 -6.20 -0.17 -2.78
CA ALA A 21 -7.23 -1.20 -2.86
C ALA A 21 -7.53 -1.87 -1.50
N TYR A 22 -6.56 -1.91 -0.57
CA TYR A 22 -6.72 -2.55 0.73
C TYR A 22 -7.71 -1.81 1.62
N LEU A 23 -7.80 -0.49 1.44
CA LEU A 23 -8.58 0.44 2.26
C LEU A 23 -9.88 0.91 1.58
N ASN A 24 -10.08 0.55 0.30
CA ASN A 24 -11.20 1.04 -0.50
C ASN A 24 -12.52 0.31 -0.17
N ASN A 25 -13.56 1.06 0.24
CA ASN A 25 -14.89 0.53 0.57
C ASN A 25 -15.70 0.06 -0.65
N LYS A 26 -15.36 0.52 -1.86
CA LYS A 26 -15.99 0.10 -3.12
C LYS A 26 -15.43 -1.22 -3.66
N LYS A 27 -14.34 -1.73 -3.09
CA LYS A 27 -13.74 -3.00 -3.49
C LYS A 27 -14.20 -4.15 -2.57
N THR A 28 -14.45 -5.29 -3.19
CA THR A 28 -14.68 -6.57 -2.51
C THR A 28 -13.37 -7.15 -1.97
N ILE A 29 -13.48 -8.22 -1.18
CA ILE A 29 -12.30 -8.97 -0.68
C ILE A 29 -11.53 -9.59 -1.85
N ALA A 30 -12.25 -10.09 -2.87
CA ALA A 30 -11.64 -10.65 -4.08
C ALA A 30 -10.83 -9.59 -4.84
N GLU A 31 -11.35 -8.36 -4.93
CA GLU A 31 -10.70 -7.21 -5.57
C GLU A 31 -9.58 -6.57 -4.72
N GLY A 32 -9.37 -7.06 -3.48
CA GLY A 32 -8.19 -6.74 -2.69
C GLY A 32 -8.45 -6.02 -1.35
N ARG A 33 -9.70 -5.67 -1.01
CA ARG A 33 -10.00 -5.05 0.28
C ARG A 33 -9.56 -5.94 1.44
N ARG A 34 -8.89 -5.35 2.43
CA ARG A 34 -8.34 -6.04 3.62
C ARG A 34 -9.04 -5.70 4.93
N ILE A 35 -9.77 -4.59 4.98
CA ILE A 35 -10.45 -4.11 6.19
C ILE A 35 -11.98 -4.20 6.08
N PRO A 36 -12.74 -4.25 7.19
CA PRO A 36 -14.19 -4.19 7.17
C PRO A 36 -14.72 -2.93 6.49
N ILE A 37 -15.86 -3.03 5.81
CA ILE A 37 -16.47 -1.91 5.07
C ILE A 37 -16.76 -0.72 6.00
N SER A 38 -17.17 -0.97 7.25
CA SER A 38 -17.46 0.07 8.24
C SER A 38 -16.26 0.94 8.63
N LYS A 39 -15.02 0.50 8.34
CA LYS A 39 -13.79 1.24 8.59
C LYS A 39 -13.07 1.63 7.29
N ALA A 40 -13.59 1.20 6.14
CA ALA A 40 -13.02 1.47 4.84
C ALA A 40 -13.41 2.85 4.34
N VAL A 41 -12.57 3.43 3.49
CA VAL A 41 -12.76 4.78 2.95
C VAL A 41 -13.06 4.73 1.46
N GLU A 42 -13.72 5.75 0.95
CA GLU A 42 -14.04 5.86 -0.46
C GLU A 42 -12.83 6.36 -1.25
N ASN A 43 -12.43 5.60 -2.29
CA ASN A 43 -11.38 5.99 -3.25
C ASN A 43 -10.09 6.57 -2.62
N PRO A 44 -9.41 5.84 -1.72
CA PRO A 44 -8.15 6.30 -1.15
C PRO A 44 -7.07 6.43 -2.24
N THR A 45 -6.18 7.41 -2.08
CA THR A 45 -4.99 7.58 -2.95
C THR A 45 -3.73 7.18 -2.20
N ALA A 46 -2.71 6.68 -2.92
CA ALA A 46 -1.44 6.29 -2.31
C ALA A 46 -0.72 7.47 -1.65
N THR A 47 -0.86 8.67 -2.23
CA THR A 47 -0.36 9.94 -1.66
C THR A 47 -1.01 10.24 -0.30
N ALA A 48 -2.35 10.17 -0.20
CA ALA A 48 -3.02 10.42 1.07
C ALA A 48 -2.61 9.40 2.15
N ILE A 49 -2.38 8.14 1.77
CA ILE A 49 -1.88 7.11 2.70
C ILE A 49 -0.47 7.46 3.19
N GLN A 50 0.42 7.90 2.30
CA GLN A 50 1.76 8.36 2.68
C GLN A 50 1.68 9.54 3.66
N ASP A 51 0.88 10.55 3.36
CA ASP A 51 0.77 11.76 4.16
C ASP A 51 0.31 11.46 5.59
N VAL A 52 -0.72 10.64 5.77
CA VAL A 52 -1.21 10.29 7.12
C VAL A 52 -0.23 9.41 7.89
N CYS A 53 0.45 8.47 7.24
CA CYS A 53 1.46 7.64 7.90
C CYS A 53 2.68 8.45 8.32
N SER A 54 3.12 9.37 7.46
CA SER A 54 4.22 10.30 7.73
C SER A 54 3.86 11.25 8.89
N ALA A 55 2.63 11.78 8.92
CA ALA A 55 2.14 12.64 9.99
C ALA A 55 2.14 11.97 11.38
N VAL A 56 1.95 10.64 11.42
CA VAL A 56 2.02 9.83 12.67
C VAL A 56 3.47 9.48 13.05
N GLY A 57 4.46 9.78 12.19
CA GLY A 57 5.88 9.53 12.45
C GLY A 57 6.39 8.17 11.98
N LEU A 58 5.68 7.49 11.09
CA LEU A 58 6.17 6.26 10.46
C LEU A 58 7.20 6.57 9.36
N ASN A 59 8.24 5.75 9.25
CA ASN A 59 9.19 5.81 8.14
C ASN A 59 8.54 5.20 6.89
N VAL A 60 8.14 6.04 5.94
CA VAL A 60 7.41 5.63 4.74
C VAL A 60 7.97 6.28 3.49
N PHE A 61 7.88 5.57 2.37
CA PHE A 61 8.17 6.10 1.04
C PHE A 61 7.09 5.65 0.06
N LEU A 62 6.89 6.43 -1.00
CA LEU A 62 5.84 6.20 -1.99
C LEU A 62 6.42 5.74 -3.32
N GLU A 63 6.03 4.54 -3.76
CA GLU A 63 6.33 4.03 -5.10
C GLU A 63 5.24 4.42 -6.12
N LYS A 64 5.26 5.67 -6.60
CA LYS A 64 4.18 6.26 -7.41
C LYS A 64 3.74 5.45 -8.65
N ASN A 65 4.68 4.72 -9.28
CA ASN A 65 4.43 4.01 -10.53
C ASN A 65 4.08 2.52 -10.33
N LYS A 66 3.94 2.05 -9.08
CA LYS A 66 3.61 0.66 -8.80
C LYS A 66 2.11 0.46 -8.81
N MET A 67 1.67 -0.51 -9.59
CA MET A 67 0.27 -0.91 -9.67
C MET A 67 -0.02 -2.15 -8.83
N TYR A 68 -1.22 -2.22 -8.27
CA TYR A 68 -1.70 -3.42 -7.60
C TYR A 68 -2.05 -4.50 -8.62
N SER A 69 -1.61 -5.74 -8.41
CA SER A 69 -1.78 -6.82 -9.40
C SER A 69 -3.23 -7.15 -9.75
N ARG A 70 -4.19 -6.85 -8.88
CA ARG A 70 -5.63 -7.05 -9.14
C ARG A 70 -6.33 -5.78 -9.63
N GLU A 71 -5.61 -4.68 -9.77
CA GLU A 71 -6.13 -3.45 -10.35
C GLU A 71 -5.96 -3.51 -11.87
N TRP A 72 -7.08 -3.44 -12.59
CA TRP A 72 -7.07 -3.44 -14.05
C TRP A 72 -6.94 -2.02 -14.61
N ASN A 73 -7.45 -1.02 -13.87
CA ASN A 73 -7.45 0.37 -14.30
C ASN A 73 -6.06 0.99 -14.10
N ARG A 74 -5.48 1.53 -15.18
CA ARG A 74 -4.14 2.16 -15.19
C ARG A 74 -4.16 3.68 -15.00
N ASP A 75 -5.35 4.26 -14.92
CA ASP A 75 -5.52 5.72 -14.88
C ASP A 75 -5.56 6.28 -13.44
N ASN A 76 -5.33 5.44 -12.43
CA ASN A 76 -5.47 5.75 -11.00
C ASN A 76 -4.13 6.07 -10.33
#